data_AF-A0A958YFN9-F1
#
_entry.id   AF-A0A958YFN9-F1
#
_cell.length_a   1.000
_cell.length_b   1.000
_cell.length_c   1.000
_cell.angle_alpha   90.00
_cell.angle_beta   90.00
_cell.angle_gamma   90.00
#
_symmetry.space_group_name_H-M   'P 1'
#
loop_
_entity.id
_entity.type
_entity.pdbx_description
1 polymer ?
#
loop_
_entity_poly.entity_id
_entity_poly.type
_entity_poly.pdbx_seq_one_letter_code
_entity_poly.pdbx_strand_id
1 'polypeptide(L)'
;MNPSKRIKSALISVFSKEGLEPIVKQLNSLGVTIYSTGGTQTFINNLGIDVVPVEEVTSYPSILGGRVKTLHPKVFGGILNRQDNENDLAELESFEIPQIDAVIVDLYPFEKTVASGASEQDIIEKIDIGGISLIRAAAKNFKDVACVASVEDYGHFLTLITEQNGALTLEQRKRFATHAFNVSSHYDSAIFNYFNQNQEVTSLKLSETKAEVLRYGENPHQKGFFFGDFDLMFEKLHGKELSYNNLLDVDAAVNLMSEFKNEA
;
A
#
# COMPACT_ATOMS: atom_id res chain seq x y z
N MET A 1 17.92 21.21 -5.35
CA MET A 1 17.51 19.87 -5.82
C MET A 1 17.77 18.91 -4.67
N ASN A 2 16.77 18.17 -4.21
CA ASN A 2 16.99 17.20 -3.14
C ASN A 2 17.63 15.95 -3.76
N PRO A 3 18.84 15.55 -3.34
CA PRO A 3 19.57 14.49 -4.02
C PRO A 3 18.87 13.13 -3.89
N SER A 4 19.21 12.22 -4.80
CA SER A 4 18.86 10.81 -4.67
C SER A 4 19.34 10.27 -3.32
N LYS A 5 18.55 9.41 -2.67
CA LYS A 5 18.89 8.79 -1.40
C LYS A 5 18.99 7.30 -1.56
N ARG A 6 20.10 6.74 -1.08
CA ARG A 6 20.34 5.31 -1.03
C ARG A 6 19.70 4.71 0.21
N ILE A 7 18.94 3.65 0.01
CA ILE A 7 18.37 2.84 1.10
C ILE A 7 19.53 2.14 1.82
N LYS A 8 19.69 2.39 3.12
CA LYS A 8 20.63 1.68 3.99
C LYS A 8 19.92 0.78 4.98
N SER A 9 18.67 1.09 5.28
CA SER A 9 17.81 0.28 6.15
C SER A 9 16.38 0.20 5.63
N ALA A 10 15.74 -0.95 5.84
CA ALA A 10 14.36 -1.19 5.46
C ALA A 10 13.59 -1.84 6.62
N LEU A 11 12.43 -1.30 6.97
CA LEU A 11 11.45 -1.96 7.85
C LEU A 11 10.44 -2.70 6.98
N ILE A 12 10.35 -4.02 7.15
CA ILE A 12 9.46 -4.88 6.36
C ILE A 12 8.46 -5.56 7.29
N SER A 13 7.18 -5.28 7.13
CA SER A 13 6.10 -5.89 7.91
C SER A 13 4.90 -6.14 7.03
N VAL A 14 4.82 -7.34 6.45
CA VAL A 14 3.82 -7.67 5.45
C VAL A 14 2.98 -8.89 5.85
N PHE A 15 1.69 -8.83 5.54
CA PHE A 15 0.77 -9.94 5.53
C PHE A 15 1.07 -10.90 4.37
N SER A 16 1.12 -10.44 3.12
CA SER A 16 1.45 -11.30 1.97
C SER A 16 2.96 -11.44 1.80
N LYS A 17 3.43 -12.63 1.43
CA LYS A 17 4.85 -12.91 1.10
C LYS A 17 5.06 -13.05 -0.40
N GLU A 18 3.98 -13.00 -1.16
CA GLU A 18 4.01 -13.09 -2.62
C GLU A 18 4.84 -11.93 -3.20
N GLY A 19 5.80 -12.26 -4.06
CA GLY A 19 6.68 -11.26 -4.69
C GLY A 19 7.72 -10.61 -3.76
N LEU A 20 7.75 -10.93 -2.46
CA LEU A 20 8.68 -10.30 -1.51
C LEU A 20 10.13 -10.80 -1.67
N GLU A 21 10.31 -12.09 -1.97
CA GLU A 21 11.64 -12.74 -2.02
C GLU A 21 12.66 -12.01 -2.91
N PRO A 22 12.34 -11.62 -4.16
CA PRO A 22 13.28 -10.87 -5.00
C PRO A 22 13.71 -9.53 -4.38
N ILE A 23 12.79 -8.83 -3.71
CA ILE A 23 13.08 -7.54 -3.07
C ILE A 23 14.05 -7.73 -1.91
N VAL A 24 13.78 -8.68 -1.01
CA VAL A 24 14.65 -8.88 0.17
C VAL A 24 16.04 -9.37 -0.23
N LYS A 25 16.14 -10.21 -1.26
CA LYS A 25 17.43 -10.63 -1.83
C LYS A 25 18.20 -9.44 -2.41
N GLN A 26 17.52 -8.57 -3.16
CA GLN A 26 18.14 -7.38 -3.74
C GLN A 26 18.62 -6.42 -2.65
N LEU A 27 17.78 -6.13 -1.64
CA LEU A 27 18.16 -5.30 -0.49
C LEU A 27 19.36 -5.88 0.26
N ASN A 28 19.38 -7.20 0.52
CA ASN A 28 20.50 -7.87 1.17
C ASN A 28 21.79 -7.77 0.33
N SER A 29 21.71 -7.95 -1.00
CA SER A 29 22.86 -7.82 -1.90
C SER A 29 23.46 -6.40 -1.90
N LEU A 30 22.64 -5.40 -1.60
CA LEU A 30 23.02 -3.99 -1.50
C LEU A 30 23.59 -3.63 -0.11
N GLY A 31 23.60 -4.58 0.84
CA GLY A 31 24.04 -4.36 2.22
C GLY A 31 23.03 -3.59 3.07
N VAL A 32 21.74 -3.66 2.75
CA VAL A 32 20.68 -2.98 3.52
C VAL A 32 20.38 -3.74 4.80
N THR A 33 20.37 -3.05 5.94
CA THR A 33 19.90 -3.63 7.21
C THR A 33 18.40 -3.80 7.18
N ILE A 34 17.91 -5.03 7.33
CA ILE A 34 16.48 -5.33 7.33
C ILE A 34 15.97 -5.43 8.77
N TYR A 35 14.94 -4.65 9.08
CA TYR A 35 14.16 -4.74 10.31
C TYR A 35 12.83 -5.43 10.02
N SER A 36 12.42 -6.41 10.84
CA SER A 36 11.13 -7.08 10.66
C SER A 36 10.60 -7.67 11.96
N THR A 37 9.39 -8.23 11.93
CA THR A 37 8.75 -8.91 13.06
C THR A 37 7.93 -10.11 12.60
N GLY A 38 7.75 -11.08 13.49
CA GLY A 38 6.80 -12.19 13.36
C GLY A 38 7.00 -13.05 12.10
N GLY A 39 5.92 -13.29 11.37
CA GLY A 39 5.93 -14.17 10.19
C GLY A 39 6.80 -13.65 9.04
N THR A 40 6.95 -12.32 8.92
CA THR A 40 7.79 -11.70 7.90
C THR A 40 9.27 -11.92 8.21
N GLN A 41 9.67 -11.70 9.46
CA GLN A 41 11.03 -12.03 9.92
C GLN A 41 11.36 -13.50 9.67
N THR A 42 10.45 -14.42 10.05
CA THR A 42 10.65 -15.86 9.85
C THR A 42 10.85 -16.21 8.38
N PHE A 43 10.03 -15.62 7.49
CA PHE A 43 10.16 -15.81 6.05
C PHE A 43 11.54 -15.37 5.53
N ILE A 44 12.01 -14.19 5.92
CA ILE A 44 13.30 -13.64 5.43
C ILE A 44 14.48 -14.47 5.98
N ASN A 45 14.45 -14.84 7.26
CA ASN A 45 15.48 -15.69 7.87
C ASN A 45 15.58 -17.06 7.17
N ASN A 46 14.44 -17.65 6.75
CA ASN A 46 14.43 -18.92 5.99
C ASN A 46 15.10 -18.81 4.60
N LEU A 47 15.29 -17.60 4.09
CA LEU A 47 16.08 -17.34 2.87
C LEU A 47 17.58 -17.22 3.14
N GLY A 48 18.02 -17.37 4.40
CA GLY A 48 19.41 -17.20 4.82
C GLY A 48 19.85 -15.73 4.90
N ILE A 49 18.90 -14.80 5.06
CA ILE A 49 19.15 -13.37 5.17
C ILE A 49 18.96 -12.95 6.63
N ASP A 50 19.95 -12.26 7.19
CA ASP A 50 19.88 -11.76 8.56
C ASP A 50 18.88 -10.60 8.68
N VAL A 51 18.08 -10.64 9.76
CA VAL A 51 17.09 -9.63 10.08
C VAL A 51 17.24 -9.19 11.52
N VAL A 52 17.19 -7.87 11.74
CA VAL A 52 17.08 -7.28 13.08
C VAL A 52 15.61 -7.33 13.52
N PRO A 53 15.26 -8.07 14.58
CA PRO A 53 13.90 -8.09 15.11
C PRO A 53 13.48 -6.71 15.63
N VAL A 54 12.26 -6.27 15.31
CA VAL A 54 11.72 -5.00 15.83
C VAL A 54 11.66 -5.01 17.36
N GLU A 55 11.44 -6.17 17.97
CA GLU A 55 11.41 -6.37 19.41
C GLU A 55 12.77 -6.04 20.08
N GLU A 56 13.89 -6.25 19.38
CA GLU A 56 15.22 -5.84 19.87
C GLU A 56 15.38 -4.32 19.87
N VAL A 57 14.81 -3.65 18.85
CA VAL A 57 14.84 -2.19 18.75
C VAL A 57 13.99 -1.55 19.83
N THR A 58 12.77 -2.05 20.07
CA THR A 58 11.82 -1.41 21.00
C THR A 58 12.07 -1.76 22.46
N SER A 59 12.87 -2.81 22.75
CA SER A 59 13.04 -3.36 24.09
C SER A 59 11.71 -3.74 24.76
N TYR A 60 10.64 -3.95 23.96
CA TYR A 60 9.30 -4.26 24.41
C TYR A 60 8.81 -5.57 23.77
N PRO A 61 8.30 -6.53 24.56
CA PRO A 61 7.78 -7.78 24.00
C PRO A 61 6.46 -7.53 23.24
N SER A 62 6.14 -8.43 22.30
CA SER A 62 4.83 -8.43 21.63
C SER A 62 3.71 -8.73 22.62
N ILE A 63 2.97 -7.71 23.06
CA ILE A 63 1.83 -7.82 23.97
C ILE A 63 0.48 -7.71 23.24
N LEU A 64 -0.62 -7.98 23.95
CA LEU A 64 -2.01 -7.82 23.48
C LEU A 64 -2.31 -8.54 22.16
N GLY A 65 -1.88 -9.80 22.05
CA GLY A 65 -2.08 -10.59 20.83
C GLY A 65 -1.35 -10.05 19.59
N GLY A 66 -0.40 -9.13 19.77
CA GLY A 66 0.33 -8.52 18.68
C GLY A 66 -0.22 -7.20 18.15
N ARG A 67 -1.26 -6.63 18.78
CA ARG A 67 -1.91 -5.38 18.35
C ARG A 67 -1.00 -4.15 18.40
N VAL A 68 0.06 -4.17 19.22
CA VAL A 68 0.92 -3.00 19.49
C VAL A 68 2.41 -3.25 19.23
N LYS A 69 2.76 -4.23 18.37
CA LYS A 69 4.17 -4.60 18.10
C LYS A 69 5.05 -3.46 17.59
N THR A 70 4.44 -2.57 16.84
CA THR A 70 5.13 -1.63 15.95
C THR A 70 4.90 -0.17 16.38
N LEU A 71 3.95 0.07 17.29
CA LEU A 71 3.55 1.38 17.81
C LEU A 71 4.51 1.89 18.88
N HIS A 72 5.76 2.14 18.48
CA HIS A 72 6.83 2.52 19.40
C HIS A 72 7.64 3.74 18.91
N PRO A 73 8.02 4.69 19.80
CA PRO A 73 8.81 5.87 19.41
C PRO A 73 10.12 5.55 18.70
N LYS A 74 10.81 4.45 19.05
CA LYS A 74 12.03 4.04 18.32
C LYS A 74 11.76 3.60 16.87
N VAL A 75 10.58 3.07 16.57
CA VAL A 75 10.20 2.73 15.18
C VAL A 75 9.81 4.00 14.43
N PHE A 76 8.89 4.78 15.01
CA PHE A 76 8.37 5.98 14.37
C PHE A 76 9.40 7.12 14.30
N GLY A 77 10.30 7.24 15.26
CA GLY A 77 11.41 8.19 15.24
C GLY A 77 12.41 7.87 14.14
N GLY A 78 12.68 6.58 13.88
CA GLY A 78 13.49 6.14 12.75
C GLY A 78 12.89 6.47 11.38
N ILE A 79 11.55 6.53 11.30
CA ILE A 79 10.80 6.83 10.08
C ILE A 79 10.55 8.34 9.90
N LEU A 80 10.24 9.07 10.97
CA LEU A 80 9.70 10.44 10.92
C LEU A 80 10.75 11.53 11.16
N ASN A 81 11.97 11.18 11.54
CA ASN A 81 13.03 12.17 11.67
C ASN A 81 13.25 12.93 10.36
N ARG A 82 13.59 14.21 10.46
CA ARG A 82 14.02 15.01 9.32
C ARG A 82 15.53 14.93 9.25
N GLN A 83 16.04 14.28 8.20
CA GLN A 83 17.49 14.06 8.10
C GLN A 83 18.30 15.34 7.84
N ASP A 84 17.64 16.46 7.52
CA ASP A 84 18.26 17.79 7.41
C ASP A 84 18.09 18.65 8.67
N ASN A 85 17.58 18.09 9.77
CA ASN A 85 17.46 18.76 11.05
C ASN A 85 18.48 18.22 12.05
N GLU A 86 19.42 19.07 12.48
CA GLU A 86 20.49 18.67 13.40
C GLU A 86 19.98 18.20 14.78
N ASN A 87 18.87 18.74 15.27
CA ASN A 87 18.29 18.30 16.55
C ASN A 87 17.69 16.90 16.43
N ASP A 88 16.94 16.62 15.35
CA ASP A 88 16.39 15.28 15.10
C ASP A 88 17.53 14.25 15.03
N LEU A 89 18.65 14.57 14.36
CA LEU A 89 19.83 13.68 14.28
C LEU A 89 20.47 13.43 15.66
N ALA A 90 20.60 14.47 16.50
CA ALA A 90 21.14 14.34 17.85
C ALA A 90 20.22 13.50 18.76
N GLU A 91 18.90 13.61 18.59
CA GLU A 91 17.90 12.78 19.29
C GLU A 91 18.00 11.31 18.86
N LEU A 92 18.20 11.03 17.56
CA LEU A 92 18.40 9.66 17.10
C LEU A 92 19.59 8.99 17.78
N GLU A 93 20.72 9.70 17.88
CA GLU A 93 21.92 9.19 18.55
C GLU A 93 21.69 9.01 20.05
N SER A 94 21.15 10.03 20.73
CA SER A 94 20.93 10.03 22.18
C SER A 94 19.97 8.93 22.65
N PHE A 95 18.97 8.59 21.83
CA PHE A 95 17.96 7.58 22.15
C PHE A 95 18.18 6.25 21.43
N GLU A 96 19.33 6.08 20.76
CA GLU A 96 19.71 4.86 20.02
C GLU A 96 18.61 4.43 19.04
N ILE A 97 18.07 5.39 18.30
CA ILE A 97 16.99 5.19 17.34
C ILE A 97 17.61 4.87 15.98
N PRO A 98 17.35 3.69 15.39
CA PRO A 98 17.86 3.37 14.07
C PRO A 98 17.16 4.22 13.00
N GLN A 99 17.95 4.74 12.04
CA GLN A 99 17.39 5.35 10.84
C GLN A 99 16.64 4.29 10.01
N ILE A 100 15.50 4.64 9.44
CA ILE A 100 14.77 3.84 8.46
C ILE A 100 14.70 4.62 7.14
N ASP A 101 15.13 4.03 6.03
CA ASP A 101 15.11 4.67 4.70
C ASP A 101 14.02 4.10 3.78
N ALA A 102 13.54 2.88 4.05
CA ALA A 102 12.43 2.27 3.35
C ALA A 102 11.48 1.57 4.32
N VAL A 103 10.19 1.64 4.04
CA VAL A 103 9.13 0.93 4.75
C VAL A 103 8.34 0.13 3.73
N ILE A 104 8.32 -1.19 3.87
CA ILE A 104 7.57 -2.12 3.03
C ILE A 104 6.52 -2.79 3.90
N VAL A 105 5.27 -2.42 3.69
CA VAL A 105 4.13 -2.84 4.51
C VAL A 105 2.95 -3.07 3.58
N ASP A 106 2.19 -4.13 3.78
CA ASP A 106 0.86 -4.28 3.20
C ASP A 106 -0.14 -4.50 4.34
N LEU A 107 -1.40 -4.16 4.08
CA LEU A 107 -2.48 -4.29 5.05
C LEU A 107 -3.14 -5.66 4.93
N TYR A 108 -3.79 -6.09 6.01
CA TYR A 108 -4.72 -7.21 5.93
C TYR A 108 -5.82 -6.92 4.90
N PRO A 109 -6.22 -7.92 4.08
CA PRO A 109 -7.28 -7.72 3.09
C PRO A 109 -8.66 -7.64 3.77
N PHE A 110 -8.98 -6.48 4.33
CA PHE A 110 -10.21 -6.23 5.07
C PHE A 110 -11.45 -6.53 4.24
N GLU A 111 -11.52 -5.99 3.02
CA GLU A 111 -12.65 -6.21 2.10
C GLU A 111 -12.84 -7.68 1.74
N LYS A 112 -11.76 -8.43 1.51
CA LYS A 112 -11.85 -9.88 1.26
C LYS A 112 -12.38 -10.63 2.48
N THR A 113 -12.04 -10.17 3.69
CA THR A 113 -12.52 -10.77 4.95
C THR A 113 -14.02 -10.51 5.11
N VAL A 114 -14.48 -9.29 4.86
CA VAL A 114 -15.92 -8.95 4.86
C VAL A 114 -16.66 -9.78 3.82
N ALA A 115 -16.15 -9.85 2.58
CA ALA A 115 -16.77 -10.62 1.49
C ALA A 115 -16.83 -12.14 1.76
N SER A 116 -15.95 -12.67 2.62
CA SER A 116 -15.96 -14.09 3.00
C SER A 116 -17.11 -14.48 3.94
N GLY A 117 -17.84 -13.51 4.51
CA GLY A 117 -18.88 -13.76 5.50
C GLY A 117 -18.33 -14.12 6.89
N ALA A 118 -17.11 -13.67 7.20
CA ALA A 118 -16.50 -13.87 8.51
C ALA A 118 -17.34 -13.22 9.62
N SER A 119 -17.16 -13.69 10.87
CA SER A 119 -17.87 -13.11 12.00
C SER A 119 -17.46 -11.65 12.21
N GLU A 120 -18.34 -10.83 12.81
CA GLU A 120 -18.02 -9.43 13.13
C GLU A 120 -16.74 -9.33 13.98
N GLN A 121 -16.57 -10.24 14.94
CA GLN A 121 -15.37 -10.30 15.76
C GLN A 121 -14.11 -10.51 14.90
N ASP A 122 -14.14 -11.45 13.95
CA ASP A 122 -13.01 -11.69 13.05
C ASP A 122 -12.73 -10.48 12.16
N ILE A 123 -13.77 -9.81 11.65
CA ILE A 123 -13.62 -8.60 10.83
C ILE A 123 -12.97 -7.47 11.63
N ILE A 124 -13.40 -7.26 12.89
CA ILE A 124 -12.82 -6.25 13.78
C ILE A 124 -11.34 -6.56 14.08
N GLU A 125 -10.97 -7.83 14.28
CA GLU A 125 -9.56 -8.22 14.47
C GLU A 125 -8.68 -8.00 13.22
N LYS A 126 -9.28 -7.86 12.03
CA LYS A 126 -8.56 -7.53 10.80
C LYS A 126 -8.34 -6.05 10.58
N ILE A 127 -8.87 -5.18 11.44
CA ILE A 127 -8.59 -3.74 11.38
C ILE A 127 -7.16 -3.49 11.88
N ASP A 128 -6.22 -3.36 10.94
CA ASP A 128 -4.82 -3.07 11.22
C ASP A 128 -4.59 -1.62 11.68
N ILE A 129 -4.00 -1.47 12.88
CA ILE A 129 -3.57 -0.19 13.45
C ILE A 129 -2.08 0.08 13.23
N GLY A 130 -1.26 -0.98 13.27
CA GLY A 130 0.19 -0.87 13.14
C GLY A 130 0.59 -0.55 11.70
N GLY A 131 0.11 -1.38 10.76
CA GLY A 131 0.41 -1.25 9.34
C GLY A 131 -0.02 0.12 8.78
N ILE A 132 -1.25 0.57 9.09
CA ILE A 132 -1.74 1.87 8.62
C ILE A 132 -0.92 3.03 9.19
N SER A 133 -0.47 2.92 10.44
CA SER A 133 0.37 3.94 11.07
C SER A 133 1.75 4.00 10.42
N LEU A 134 2.38 2.86 10.12
CA LEU A 134 3.66 2.78 9.41
C LEU A 134 3.57 3.37 8.00
N ILE A 135 2.54 3.00 7.23
CA ILE A 135 2.28 3.51 5.88
C ILE A 135 2.20 5.04 5.90
N ARG A 136 1.38 5.60 6.79
CA ARG A 136 1.18 7.05 6.88
C ARG A 136 2.43 7.78 7.35
N ALA A 137 3.18 7.21 8.29
CA ALA A 137 4.43 7.81 8.78
C ALA A 137 5.49 7.88 7.68
N ALA A 138 5.72 6.78 6.97
CA ALA A 138 6.69 6.72 5.88
C ALA A 138 6.27 7.61 4.69
N ALA A 139 5.00 7.58 4.31
CA ALA A 139 4.48 8.43 3.23
C ALA A 139 4.54 9.92 3.58
N LYS A 140 4.27 10.31 4.84
CA LYS A 140 4.47 11.68 5.32
C LYS A 140 5.93 12.11 5.14
N ASN A 141 6.88 11.24 5.47
CA ASN A 141 8.31 11.55 5.40
C ASN A 141 8.97 11.15 4.07
N PHE A 142 8.23 11.20 2.95
CA PHE A 142 8.72 10.80 1.62
C PHE A 142 9.99 11.54 1.17
N LYS A 143 10.28 12.70 1.77
CA LYS A 143 11.52 13.43 1.53
C LYS A 143 12.74 12.54 1.81
N ASP A 144 12.64 11.71 2.85
CA ASP A 144 13.73 10.93 3.40
C ASP A 144 13.47 9.41 3.31
N VAL A 145 12.21 8.97 3.29
CA VAL A 145 11.80 7.55 3.37
C VAL A 145 11.01 7.11 2.14
N ALA A 146 11.26 5.91 1.62
CA ALA A 146 10.42 5.26 0.61
C ALA A 146 9.31 4.42 1.28
N CYS A 147 8.06 4.51 0.81
CA CYS A 147 6.93 3.76 1.37
C CYS A 147 6.30 2.86 0.30
N VAL A 148 6.52 1.55 0.40
CA VAL A 148 5.90 0.54 -0.47
C VAL A 148 4.73 -0.06 0.30
N ALA A 149 3.50 0.33 -0.07
CA ALA A 149 2.28 0.07 0.70
C ALA A 149 1.41 -1.08 0.15
N SER A 150 1.78 -1.64 -1.02
CA SER A 150 1.01 -2.67 -1.72
C SER A 150 1.95 -3.62 -2.48
N VAL A 151 1.52 -4.87 -2.65
CA VAL A 151 2.19 -5.86 -3.49
C VAL A 151 2.25 -5.43 -4.96
N GLU A 152 1.32 -4.59 -5.41
CA GLU A 152 1.29 -4.04 -6.77
C GLU A 152 2.51 -3.14 -7.06
N ASP A 153 3.07 -2.53 -6.01
CA ASP A 153 4.24 -1.65 -6.13
C ASP A 153 5.56 -2.45 -6.15
N TYR A 154 5.56 -3.74 -5.83
CA TYR A 154 6.76 -4.55 -5.64
C TYR A 154 7.60 -4.66 -6.91
N GLY A 155 6.96 -4.92 -8.05
CA GLY A 155 7.66 -5.03 -9.33
C GLY A 155 8.39 -3.75 -9.69
N HIS A 156 7.69 -2.60 -9.59
CA HIS A 156 8.30 -1.31 -9.86
C HIS A 156 9.40 -0.95 -8.87
N PHE A 157 9.19 -1.21 -7.57
CA PHE A 157 10.20 -0.97 -6.54
C PHE A 157 11.46 -1.79 -6.79
N LEU A 158 11.31 -3.08 -7.08
CA LEU A 158 12.42 -3.98 -7.42
C LEU A 158 13.22 -3.45 -8.62
N THR A 159 12.54 -3.05 -9.70
CA THR A 159 13.20 -2.46 -10.87
C THR A 159 14.05 -1.25 -10.47
N LEU A 160 13.47 -0.30 -9.74
CA LEU A 160 14.20 0.92 -9.33
C LEU A 160 15.41 0.61 -8.46
N ILE A 161 15.27 -0.20 -7.41
CA ILE A 161 16.40 -0.50 -6.51
C ILE A 161 17.49 -1.33 -7.19
N THR A 162 17.14 -2.10 -8.22
CA THR A 162 18.11 -2.87 -9.01
C THR A 162 18.88 -1.95 -9.96
N GLU A 163 18.17 -1.19 -10.80
CA GLU A 163 18.78 -0.33 -11.81
C GLU A 163 19.55 0.86 -11.22
N GLN A 164 19.12 1.35 -10.06
CA GLN A 164 19.71 2.52 -9.40
C GLN A 164 20.54 2.16 -8.16
N ASN A 165 20.90 0.87 -7.99
CA ASN A 165 21.78 0.41 -6.91
C ASN A 165 21.30 0.84 -5.50
N GLY A 166 19.99 0.71 -5.27
CA GLY A 166 19.31 1.08 -4.04
C GLY A 166 19.05 2.58 -3.85
N ALA A 167 19.40 3.43 -4.81
CA ALA A 167 19.17 4.87 -4.75
C ALA A 167 17.83 5.27 -5.39
N LEU A 168 17.04 6.08 -4.69
CA LEU A 168 15.76 6.60 -5.20
C LEU A 168 15.78 8.12 -5.27
N THR A 169 15.16 8.67 -6.30
CA THR A 169 14.95 10.12 -6.42
C THR A 169 13.82 10.59 -5.50
N LEU A 170 13.77 11.90 -5.23
CA LEU A 170 12.65 12.50 -4.49
C LEU A 170 11.31 12.27 -5.19
N GLU A 171 11.30 12.32 -6.53
CA GLU A 171 10.09 12.11 -7.33
C GLU A 171 9.57 10.67 -7.21
N GLN A 172 10.46 9.68 -7.26
CA GLN A 172 10.10 8.28 -7.07
C GLN A 172 9.56 8.04 -5.65
N ARG A 173 10.20 8.57 -4.61
CA ARG A 173 9.68 8.48 -3.22
C ARG A 173 8.32 9.17 -3.08
N LYS A 174 8.13 10.33 -3.73
CA LYS A 174 6.84 11.02 -3.75
C LYS A 174 5.76 10.19 -4.44
N ARG A 175 6.06 9.52 -5.56
CA ARG A 175 5.14 8.59 -6.24
C ARG A 175 4.70 7.46 -5.30
N PHE A 176 5.65 6.82 -4.62
CA PHE A 176 5.37 5.80 -3.61
C PHE A 176 4.52 6.33 -2.46
N ALA A 177 4.78 7.53 -1.97
CA ALA A 177 3.94 8.16 -0.94
C ALA A 177 2.51 8.47 -1.44
N THR A 178 2.34 8.86 -2.70
CA THR A 178 1.02 9.03 -3.31
C THR A 178 0.26 7.71 -3.35
N HIS A 179 0.90 6.62 -3.78
CA HIS A 179 0.31 5.27 -3.75
C HIS A 179 -0.03 4.84 -2.31
N ALA A 180 0.88 5.06 -1.35
CA ALA A 180 0.66 4.76 0.05
C ALA A 180 -0.56 5.46 0.65
N PHE A 181 -0.76 6.75 0.34
CA PHE A 181 -1.96 7.45 0.79
C PHE A 181 -3.24 6.96 0.08
N ASN A 182 -3.14 6.55 -1.20
CA ASN A 182 -4.26 5.90 -1.91
C ASN A 182 -4.68 4.59 -1.24
N VAL A 183 -3.72 3.73 -0.88
CA VAL A 183 -3.99 2.48 -0.14
C VAL A 183 -4.66 2.79 1.21
N SER A 184 -4.10 3.74 1.97
CA SER A 184 -4.64 4.06 3.31
C SER A 184 -6.05 4.67 3.27
N SER A 185 -6.34 5.54 2.30
CA SER A 185 -7.65 6.18 2.19
C SER A 185 -8.72 5.21 1.70
N HIS A 186 -8.36 4.29 0.80
CA HIS A 186 -9.23 3.21 0.35
C HIS A 186 -9.58 2.29 1.51
N TYR A 187 -8.58 1.86 2.28
CA TYR A 187 -8.74 1.02 3.45
C TYR A 187 -9.68 1.63 4.50
N ASP A 188 -9.48 2.91 4.86
CA ASP A 188 -10.36 3.60 5.82
C ASP A 188 -11.79 3.78 5.26
N SER A 189 -11.93 3.96 3.94
CA SER A 189 -13.25 4.04 3.29
C SER A 189 -14.01 2.71 3.38
N ALA A 190 -13.31 1.58 3.19
CA ALA A 190 -13.89 0.25 3.33
C ALA A 190 -14.35 -0.02 4.78
N ILE A 191 -13.54 0.36 5.77
CA ILE A 191 -13.91 0.25 7.19
C ILE A 191 -15.13 1.11 7.51
N PHE A 192 -15.16 2.37 7.05
CA PHE A 192 -16.31 3.25 7.25
C PHE A 192 -17.59 2.64 6.66
N ASN A 193 -17.53 2.16 5.43
CA ASN A 193 -18.68 1.56 4.75
C ASN A 193 -19.16 0.27 5.44
N TYR A 194 -18.24 -0.52 6.03
CA TYR A 194 -18.60 -1.68 6.85
C TYR A 194 -19.41 -1.29 8.11
N PHE A 195 -18.98 -0.25 8.84
CA PHE A 195 -19.71 0.20 10.04
C PHE A 195 -21.00 0.95 9.73
N ASN A 196 -21.10 1.60 8.56
CA ASN A 196 -22.25 2.40 8.16
C ASN A 196 -23.22 1.67 7.23
N GLN A 197 -23.36 0.34 7.36
CA GLN A 197 -24.25 -0.47 6.52
C GLN A 197 -25.73 -0.06 6.61
N ASN A 198 -26.17 0.41 7.79
CA ASN A 198 -27.53 0.93 8.01
C ASN A 198 -27.73 2.35 7.48
N GLN A 199 -26.68 3.00 7.00
CA GLN A 199 -26.68 4.37 6.47
C GLN A 199 -27.19 5.42 7.46
N GLU A 200 -27.04 5.18 8.78
CA GLU A 200 -27.41 6.16 9.81
C GLU A 200 -26.50 7.40 9.79
N VAL A 201 -25.22 7.22 9.42
CA VAL A 201 -24.32 8.34 9.18
C VAL A 201 -24.47 8.80 7.74
N THR A 202 -24.98 10.02 7.55
CA THR A 202 -25.16 10.64 6.22
C THR A 202 -23.81 11.04 5.60
N SER A 203 -23.06 10.08 5.08
CA SER A 203 -21.81 10.30 4.35
C SER A 203 -21.61 9.27 3.24
N LEU A 204 -21.21 9.73 2.06
CA LEU A 204 -20.87 8.89 0.92
C LEU A 204 -19.35 8.73 0.84
N LYS A 205 -18.87 7.49 0.91
CA LYS A 205 -17.46 7.13 0.66
C LYS A 205 -17.38 6.22 -0.56
N LEU A 206 -16.84 6.78 -1.64
CA LEU A 206 -16.49 6.05 -2.86
C LEU A 206 -14.97 6.05 -2.98
N SER A 207 -14.39 4.86 -3.13
CA SER A 207 -12.96 4.69 -3.37
C SER A 207 -12.80 3.50 -4.29
N GLU A 208 -12.44 3.78 -5.54
CA GLU A 208 -12.18 2.77 -6.57
C GLU A 208 -10.72 2.88 -6.98
N THR A 209 -10.04 1.74 -6.99
CA THR A 209 -8.59 1.63 -7.26
C THR A 209 -8.32 0.94 -8.59
N LYS A 210 -9.30 0.22 -9.14
CA LYS A 210 -9.25 -0.34 -10.50
C LYS A 210 -9.69 0.72 -11.50
N ALA A 211 -8.84 0.95 -12.49
CA ALA A 211 -9.17 1.85 -13.58
C ALA A 211 -8.54 1.39 -14.88
N GLU A 212 -9.27 1.61 -15.97
CA GLU A 212 -8.82 1.36 -17.34
C GLU A 212 -8.74 2.67 -18.12
N VAL A 213 -7.65 2.83 -18.88
CA VAL A 213 -7.49 4.00 -19.76
C VAL A 213 -8.29 3.76 -21.03
N LEU A 214 -9.26 4.62 -21.29
CA LEU A 214 -10.07 4.53 -22.51
C LEU A 214 -9.33 5.14 -23.69
N ARG A 215 -9.76 4.77 -24.90
CA ARG A 215 -9.14 5.27 -26.14
C ARG A 215 -9.11 6.81 -26.21
N TYR A 216 -10.18 7.44 -25.77
CA TYR A 216 -10.34 8.89 -25.56
C TYR A 216 -11.61 9.11 -24.71
N GLY A 217 -11.83 10.34 -24.26
CA GLY A 217 -13.06 10.78 -23.59
C GLY A 217 -14.23 10.87 -24.57
N GLU A 218 -15.11 11.85 -24.41
CA GLU A 218 -16.23 12.04 -25.35
C GLU A 218 -15.74 12.45 -26.75
N ASN A 219 -14.63 13.20 -26.81
CA ASN A 219 -13.96 13.65 -28.03
C ASN A 219 -12.47 13.25 -28.03
N PRO A 220 -11.81 13.10 -29.21
CA PRO A 220 -10.42 12.61 -29.31
C PRO A 220 -9.34 13.38 -28.55
N HIS A 221 -9.57 14.66 -28.24
CA HIS A 221 -8.62 15.51 -27.51
C HIS A 221 -8.78 15.39 -25.97
N GLN A 222 -9.82 14.70 -25.50
CA GLN A 222 -10.09 14.48 -24.09
C GLN A 222 -9.55 13.10 -23.67
N LYS A 223 -9.00 13.00 -22.47
CA LYS A 223 -8.65 11.70 -21.87
C LYS A 223 -9.91 11.08 -21.25
N GLY A 224 -10.06 9.77 -21.38
CA GLY A 224 -11.15 9.01 -20.77
C GLY A 224 -10.60 7.91 -19.87
N PHE A 225 -11.30 7.66 -18.77
CA PHE A 225 -10.95 6.60 -17.81
C PHE A 225 -12.24 5.91 -17.39
N PHE A 226 -12.21 4.59 -17.28
CA PHE A 226 -13.25 3.79 -16.66
C PHE A 226 -12.77 3.38 -15.28
N PHE A 227 -13.64 3.49 -14.27
CA PHE A 227 -13.35 3.08 -12.89
C PHE A 227 -14.28 1.94 -12.52
N GLY A 228 -13.72 0.86 -11.98
CA GLY A 228 -14.45 -0.36 -11.64
C GLY A 228 -13.84 -1.61 -12.27
N ASP A 229 -14.46 -2.75 -11.99
CA ASP A 229 -14.05 -4.02 -12.57
C ASP A 229 -14.64 -4.18 -13.98
N PHE A 230 -13.82 -3.87 -14.99
CA PHE A 230 -14.22 -3.90 -16.39
C PHE A 230 -14.60 -5.31 -16.84
N ASP A 231 -13.85 -6.32 -16.40
CA ASP A 231 -14.01 -7.71 -16.82
C ASP A 231 -15.24 -8.37 -16.19
N LEU A 232 -15.72 -7.88 -15.04
CA LEU A 232 -17.01 -8.30 -14.49
C LEU A 232 -18.21 -7.82 -15.32
N MET A 233 -18.05 -6.70 -16.03
CA MET A 233 -19.14 -6.10 -16.82
C MET A 233 -19.08 -6.49 -18.29
N PHE A 234 -17.88 -6.71 -18.84
CA PHE A 234 -17.68 -6.90 -20.27
C PHE A 234 -16.68 -8.03 -20.56
N GLU A 235 -17.09 -9.00 -21.38
CA GLU A 235 -16.14 -9.89 -22.07
C GLU A 235 -15.93 -9.39 -23.51
N LYS A 236 -14.77 -8.79 -23.77
CA LYS A 236 -14.45 -8.26 -25.11
C LYS A 236 -13.95 -9.38 -26.02
N LEU A 237 -14.84 -9.95 -26.83
CA LEU A 237 -14.52 -11.05 -27.75
C LEU A 237 -13.64 -10.62 -28.95
N HIS A 238 -13.78 -9.37 -29.43
CA HIS A 238 -13.01 -8.85 -30.56
C HIS A 238 -13.02 -7.32 -30.61
N GLY A 239 -12.23 -6.75 -31.52
CA GLY A 239 -12.28 -5.33 -31.87
C GLY A 239 -11.27 -4.45 -31.12
N LYS A 240 -11.28 -3.17 -31.47
CA LYS A 240 -10.41 -2.16 -30.85
C LYS A 240 -10.88 -1.82 -29.44
N GLU A 241 -10.03 -1.20 -28.61
CA GLU A 241 -10.41 -0.76 -27.25
C GLU A 241 -11.62 0.15 -27.22
N LEU A 242 -12.50 -0.01 -26.22
CA LEU A 242 -13.70 0.80 -26.10
C LEU A 242 -13.34 2.28 -25.91
N SER A 243 -14.15 3.15 -26.52
CA SER A 243 -14.15 4.59 -26.22
C SER A 243 -15.16 4.90 -25.12
N TYR A 244 -15.06 6.10 -24.53
CA TYR A 244 -16.04 6.59 -23.57
C TYR A 244 -17.48 6.52 -24.10
N ASN A 245 -17.71 6.95 -25.34
CA ASN A 245 -19.05 6.91 -25.95
C ASN A 245 -19.55 5.47 -26.13
N ASN A 246 -18.67 4.51 -26.43
CA ASN A 246 -19.10 3.11 -26.51
C ASN A 246 -19.62 2.59 -25.17
N LEU A 247 -19.01 2.99 -24.05
CA LEU A 247 -19.48 2.58 -22.73
C LEU A 247 -20.85 3.19 -22.41
N LEU A 248 -21.06 4.47 -22.73
CA LEU A 248 -22.37 5.12 -22.56
C LEU A 248 -23.45 4.48 -23.44
N ASP A 249 -23.13 4.20 -24.71
CA ASP A 249 -24.06 3.57 -25.64
C ASP A 249 -24.44 2.15 -25.19
N VAL A 250 -23.46 1.37 -24.71
CA VAL A 250 -23.70 0.02 -24.20
C VAL A 250 -24.54 0.06 -22.93
N ASP A 251 -24.24 0.94 -21.97
CA ASP A 251 -25.04 1.10 -20.75
C ASP A 251 -26.48 1.50 -21.07
N ALA A 252 -26.68 2.48 -21.96
CA ALA A 252 -28.01 2.91 -22.40
C ALA A 252 -28.78 1.78 -23.10
N ALA A 253 -28.13 1.03 -24.00
CA ALA A 253 -28.75 -0.08 -24.72
C ALA A 253 -29.14 -1.22 -23.77
N VAL A 254 -28.27 -1.61 -22.83
CA VAL A 254 -28.53 -2.66 -21.86
C VAL A 254 -29.67 -2.28 -20.91
N ASN A 255 -29.69 -1.03 -20.43
CA ASN A 255 -30.77 -0.53 -19.59
C ASN A 255 -32.10 -0.52 -20.36
N LEU A 256 -32.11 -0.03 -21.60
CA LEU A 256 -33.31 -0.03 -22.45
C LEU A 256 -33.82 -1.46 -22.71
N MET A 257 -32.95 -2.39 -23.08
CA MET A 257 -33.33 -3.80 -23.28
C MET A 257 -33.91 -4.42 -22.01
N SER A 258 -33.38 -4.07 -20.84
CA SER A 258 -33.82 -4.58 -19.54
C SER A 258 -35.24 -4.14 -19.15
N GLU A 259 -35.77 -3.08 -19.76
CA GLU A 259 -37.17 -2.64 -19.59
C GLU A 259 -38.15 -3.59 -20.30
N PHE A 260 -37.72 -4.30 -21.34
CA PHE A 260 -38.54 -5.22 -22.13
C PHE A 260 -38.27 -6.68 -21.73
N LYS A 261 -38.85 -7.11 -20.61
CA LYS A 261 -38.69 -8.48 -20.07
C LYS A 261 -39.52 -9.55 -20.77
N ASN A 262 -40.46 -9.14 -21.61
CA ASN A 262 -41.30 -10.02 -22.40
C ASN A 262 -41.16 -9.58 -23.86
N GLU A 263 -40.87 -10.53 -24.76
CA GLU A 263 -41.19 -10.32 -26.18
C GLU A 263 -42.68 -9.96 -26.27
N ALA A 264 -42.99 -8.95 -27.07
CA ALA A 264 -44.37 -8.65 -27.44
C ALA A 264 -44.99 -9.82 -28.22
#